data_AF-A0A1Y2LI12-F1
#
_entry.id   AF-A0A1Y2LI12-F1
#
_cell.length_a   1.000
_cell.length_b   1.000
_cell.length_c   1.000
_cell.angle_alpha   90.00
_cell.angle_beta   90.00
_cell.angle_gamma   90.00
#
_symmetry.space_group_name_H-M   'P 1'
#
loop_
_entity.id
_entity.type
_entity.pdbx_description
1 polymer ?
#
loop_
_entity_poly.entity_id
_entity_poly.type
_entity_poly.pdbx_seq_one_letter_code
_entity_poly.pdbx_strand_id
1 'polypeptide(L)'
;DETVTAARTAAWLGVQHHIVPVGEAELADNLEQAVYHAEHHNQNLNFVGKFLLWRMVHAHGYQVMLTGEGGTARALSAYQLAPECWHPCLPEPHPLETLAAGLSPPAKWNMKHKWHPLHSALYAWTKTHLANSILSCLGDRTEMAHLLEARTPFLDHPLTSYVNGLPPGVKLRHEPSTDTFIEKWVLREAARPFVLPELYARQ
;
A
#
# COMPACT_ATOMS: atom_id res chain seq x y z
N ASP A 1 0.01 17.58 2.40
CA ASP A 1 -0.09 17.92 0.98
C ASP A 1 1.28 17.71 0.34
N GLU A 2 1.33 16.95 -0.76
CA GLU A 2 2.55 16.59 -1.50
C GLU A 2 2.64 17.27 -2.88
N THR A 3 1.68 18.14 -3.21
CA THR A 3 1.51 18.73 -4.55
C THR A 3 2.77 19.44 -5.07
N VAL A 4 3.44 20.22 -4.21
CA VAL A 4 4.67 20.94 -4.58
C VAL A 4 5.80 19.98 -4.95
N THR A 5 5.97 18.92 -4.16
CA THR A 5 6.99 17.91 -4.40
C THR A 5 6.68 17.08 -5.65
N ALA A 6 5.40 16.73 -5.86
CA ALA A 6 4.95 16.04 -7.07
C ALA A 6 5.21 16.87 -8.33
N ALA A 7 4.87 18.17 -8.32
CA ALA A 7 5.11 19.07 -9.45
C ALA A 7 6.60 19.18 -9.82
N ARG A 8 7.47 19.29 -8.80
CA ARG A 8 8.93 19.33 -9.01
C ARG A 8 9.47 18.01 -9.56
N THR A 9 8.94 16.88 -9.08
CA THR A 9 9.30 15.55 -9.57
C THR A 9 8.87 15.36 -11.02
N ALA A 10 7.67 15.81 -11.37
CA ALA A 10 7.18 15.75 -12.74
C ALA A 10 8.04 16.61 -13.68
N ALA A 11 8.43 17.81 -13.25
CA ALA A 11 9.35 18.67 -14.00
C ALA A 11 10.73 18.02 -14.18
N TRP A 12 11.27 17.37 -13.14
CA TRP A 12 12.54 16.64 -13.20
C TRP A 12 12.50 15.48 -14.20
N LEU A 13 11.39 14.74 -14.25
CA LEU A 13 11.20 13.62 -15.16
C LEU A 13 10.77 14.04 -16.58
N GLY A 14 10.47 15.33 -16.79
CA GLY A 14 9.97 15.84 -18.07
C GLY A 14 8.58 15.33 -18.44
N VAL A 15 7.74 14.99 -17.44
CA VAL A 15 6.40 14.44 -17.66
C VAL A 15 5.31 15.49 -17.44
N GLN A 16 4.17 15.32 -18.11
CA GLN A 16 2.99 16.14 -17.88
C GLN A 16 2.42 15.88 -16.48
N HIS A 17 2.10 16.95 -15.75
CA HIS A 17 1.56 16.88 -14.40
C HIS A 17 0.13 17.38 -14.37
N HIS A 18 -0.80 16.51 -13.96
CA HIS A 18 -2.21 16.82 -13.78
C HIS A 18 -2.54 16.78 -12.29
N ILE A 19 -3.16 17.84 -11.78
CA ILE A 19 -3.55 17.97 -10.37
C ILE A 19 -5.07 17.86 -10.28
N VAL A 20 -5.55 17.00 -9.38
CA VAL A 20 -6.96 16.93 -9.01
C VAL A 20 -7.13 17.70 -7.70
N PRO A 21 -7.79 18.88 -7.71
CA PRO A 21 -8.09 19.58 -6.47
C PRO A 21 -9.14 18.76 -5.70
N VAL A 22 -8.81 18.41 -4.46
CA VAL A 22 -9.70 17.65 -3.58
C VAL A 22 -9.77 18.38 -2.25
N GLY A 23 -10.90 19.06 -2.00
CA GLY A 23 -11.25 19.66 -0.73
C GLY A 23 -12.27 18.82 0.05
N GLU A 24 -12.71 19.34 1.19
CA GLU A 24 -13.68 18.65 2.05
C GLU A 24 -15.02 18.42 1.36
N ALA A 25 -15.48 19.39 0.56
CA ALA A 25 -16.74 19.28 -0.19
C ALA A 25 -16.66 18.15 -1.23
N GLU A 26 -15.57 18.10 -2.01
CA GLU A 26 -15.39 17.03 -3.00
C GLU A 26 -15.29 15.66 -2.34
N LEU A 27 -14.65 15.55 -1.18
CA LEU A 27 -14.60 14.30 -0.42
C LEU A 27 -15.99 13.89 0.08
N ALA A 28 -16.76 14.83 0.65
CA ALA A 28 -18.09 14.56 1.18
C ALA A 28 -19.08 14.15 0.07
N ASP A 29 -19.11 14.91 -1.03
CA ASP A 29 -20.04 14.70 -2.15
C ASP A 29 -19.80 13.38 -2.89
N ASN A 30 -18.57 12.85 -2.83
CA ASN A 30 -18.20 11.60 -3.53
C ASN A 30 -18.03 10.42 -2.57
N LEU A 31 -18.23 10.61 -1.26
CA LEU A 31 -18.06 9.56 -0.26
C LEU A 31 -18.99 8.38 -0.51
N GLU A 32 -20.27 8.64 -0.79
CA GLU A 32 -21.28 7.59 -1.01
C GLU A 32 -20.90 6.71 -2.20
N GLN A 33 -20.58 7.32 -3.35
CA GLN A 33 -20.19 6.57 -4.55
C GLN A 33 -18.88 5.80 -4.34
N ALA A 34 -17.89 6.44 -3.70
CA ALA A 34 -16.63 5.78 -3.42
C ALA A 34 -16.81 4.57 -2.49
N VAL A 35 -17.68 4.66 -1.48
CA VAL A 35 -18.01 3.55 -0.57
C VAL A 35 -18.77 2.45 -1.29
N TYR A 36 -19.75 2.83 -2.12
CA TYR A 36 -20.52 1.90 -2.95
C TYR A 36 -19.61 1.05 -3.82
N HIS A 37 -18.66 1.69 -4.53
CA HIS A 37 -17.72 0.97 -5.39
C HIS A 37 -16.62 0.25 -4.63
N ALA A 38 -16.11 0.79 -3.52
CA ALA A 38 -15.08 0.13 -2.73
C ALA A 38 -15.59 -1.14 -2.03
N GLU A 39 -16.90 -1.27 -1.78
CA GLU A 39 -17.55 -2.42 -1.13
C GLU A 39 -16.84 -2.86 0.16
N HIS A 40 -16.28 -1.90 0.90
CA HIS A 40 -15.46 -2.16 2.07
C HIS A 40 -15.45 -0.93 3.00
N HIS A 41 -15.36 -1.18 4.31
CA HIS A 41 -15.13 -0.12 5.29
C HIS A 41 -13.69 0.40 5.18
N ASN A 42 -13.52 1.72 5.07
CA ASN A 42 -12.19 2.31 4.94
C ASN A 42 -11.88 3.17 6.18
N GLN A 43 -10.64 3.08 6.68
CA GLN A 43 -10.22 3.81 7.89
C GLN A 43 -9.94 5.30 7.65
N ASN A 44 -9.79 5.71 6.39
CA ASN A 44 -9.49 7.08 6.00
C ASN A 44 -10.13 7.40 4.64
N LEU A 45 -10.08 8.66 4.21
CA LEU A 45 -10.68 9.13 2.95
C LEU A 45 -9.74 9.04 1.73
N ASN A 46 -8.61 8.36 1.83
CA ASN A 46 -7.66 8.25 0.72
C ASN A 46 -8.29 7.55 -0.50
N PHE A 47 -9.20 6.59 -0.27
CA PHE A 47 -9.92 5.91 -1.34
C PHE A 47 -10.86 6.84 -2.11
N VAL A 48 -11.45 7.86 -1.46
CA VAL A 48 -12.26 8.87 -2.15
C VAL A 48 -11.39 9.76 -3.02
N GLY A 49 -10.24 10.21 -2.50
CA GLY A 49 -9.27 10.97 -3.29
C GLY A 49 -8.78 10.18 -4.51
N LYS A 50 -8.55 8.87 -4.34
CA LYS A 50 -8.13 7.99 -5.42
C LYS A 50 -9.25 7.70 -6.44
N PHE A 51 -10.50 7.54 -5.98
CA PHE A 51 -11.68 7.48 -6.84
C PHE A 51 -11.79 8.73 -7.74
N LEU A 52 -11.60 9.92 -7.17
CA LEU A 52 -11.58 11.18 -7.92
C LEU A 52 -10.42 11.25 -8.93
N LEU A 53 -9.24 10.75 -8.55
CA LEU A 53 -8.09 10.63 -9.45
C LEU A 53 -8.43 9.76 -10.67
N TRP A 54 -9.05 8.61 -10.45
CA TRP A 54 -9.47 7.69 -11.51
C TRP A 54 -10.51 8.31 -12.44
N ARG A 55 -11.48 9.04 -11.90
CA ARG A 55 -12.44 9.78 -12.71
C ARG A 55 -11.75 10.78 -13.65
N MET A 56 -10.72 11.48 -13.17
CA MET A 56 -9.94 12.42 -13.98
C MET A 56 -9.14 11.68 -15.08
N VAL A 57 -8.49 10.58 -14.74
CA VAL A 57 -7.69 9.78 -15.69
C VAL A 57 -8.57 9.26 -16.84
N HIS A 58 -9.75 8.72 -16.51
CA HIS A 58 -10.74 8.28 -17.50
C HIS A 58 -11.21 9.44 -18.39
N ALA A 59 -11.49 10.62 -17.80
CA ALA A 59 -11.91 11.80 -18.56
C ALA A 59 -10.83 12.32 -19.53
N HIS A 60 -9.55 12.02 -19.29
CA HIS A 60 -8.45 12.33 -20.21
C HIS A 60 -8.25 11.25 -21.30
N GLY A 61 -9.09 10.21 -21.32
CA GLY A 61 -9.08 9.17 -22.35
C GLY A 61 -8.01 8.08 -22.13
N TYR A 62 -7.38 8.03 -20.95
CA TYR A 62 -6.48 6.94 -20.60
C TYR A 62 -7.28 5.71 -20.18
N GLN A 63 -6.75 4.52 -20.45
CA GLN A 63 -7.36 3.23 -20.10
C GLN A 63 -6.50 2.43 -19.12
N VAL A 64 -5.19 2.66 -19.15
CA VAL A 64 -4.21 1.90 -18.36
C VAL A 64 -3.30 2.88 -17.62
N MET A 65 -3.06 2.62 -16.33
CA MET A 65 -2.17 3.44 -15.50
C MET A 65 -1.20 2.58 -14.70
N LEU A 66 0.02 3.08 -14.47
CA LEU A 66 0.98 2.45 -13.57
C LEU A 66 0.86 3.06 -12.18
N THR A 67 0.87 2.23 -11.14
CA THR A 67 0.73 2.67 -9.76
C THR A 67 1.78 2.07 -8.83
N GLY A 68 1.96 2.72 -7.67
CA GLY A 68 3.03 2.42 -6.71
C GLY A 68 2.67 1.43 -5.60
N GLU A 69 1.47 0.85 -5.60
CA GLU A 69 1.06 -0.13 -4.58
C GLU A 69 1.97 -1.36 -4.61
N GLY A 70 2.15 -1.98 -3.44
CA GLY A 70 3.11 -3.07 -3.26
C GLY A 70 4.55 -2.62 -2.99
N GLY A 71 4.90 -1.36 -3.30
CA GLY A 71 6.22 -0.79 -2.98
C GLY A 71 6.43 -0.45 -1.49
N THR A 72 5.49 -0.79 -0.61
CA THR A 72 5.49 -0.36 0.79
C THR A 72 5.64 -1.53 1.76
N ALA A 73 6.75 -1.52 2.50
CA ALA A 73 7.07 -2.44 3.59
C ALA A 73 6.61 -1.89 4.97
N ARG A 74 5.49 -1.15 5.03
CA ARG A 74 4.97 -0.65 6.30
C ARG A 74 4.41 -1.81 7.10
N ALA A 75 5.12 -2.13 8.18
CA ALA A 75 4.67 -3.05 9.20
C ALA A 75 3.85 -2.29 10.25
N LEU A 76 2.76 -2.92 10.71
CA LEU A 76 2.07 -2.66 11.98
C LEU A 76 1.36 -1.30 12.11
N SER A 77 0.05 -1.26 11.78
CA SER A 77 -0.94 -0.40 12.48
C SER A 77 -2.38 -0.41 11.92
N ALA A 78 -2.76 -1.30 11.00
CA ALA A 78 -4.10 -1.25 10.39
C ALA A 78 -5.04 -2.40 10.78
N TYR A 79 -4.98 -2.87 12.04
CA TYR A 79 -6.02 -3.75 12.58
C TYR A 79 -7.00 -2.92 13.40
N GLN A 80 -8.07 -2.50 12.74
CA GLN A 80 -9.29 -2.05 13.39
C GLN A 80 -10.41 -2.90 12.79
N LEU A 81 -10.66 -4.05 13.42
CA LEU A 81 -11.71 -4.96 13.00
C LEU A 81 -13.07 -4.47 13.50
N ALA A 82 -14.06 -4.72 12.63
CA ALA A 82 -15.44 -4.29 12.66
C ALA A 82 -16.29 -4.89 13.80
N PRO A 83 -17.51 -4.38 14.05
CA PRO A 83 -18.40 -4.75 15.17
C PRO A 83 -18.99 -6.17 15.12
N GLU A 84 -18.45 -7.08 14.31
CA GLU A 84 -19.00 -8.43 14.09
C GLU A 84 -18.42 -9.47 15.06
N CYS A 85 -17.49 -9.06 15.94
CA CYS A 85 -17.00 -9.84 17.08
C CYS A 85 -18.05 -9.99 18.23
N TRP A 86 -19.32 -9.67 17.98
CA TRP A 86 -20.39 -9.62 18.97
C TRP A 86 -21.40 -10.78 18.80
N HIS A 87 -20.92 -12.02 18.65
CA HIS A 87 -21.78 -13.20 18.75
C HIS A 87 -21.47 -13.97 20.04
N PRO A 88 -22.43 -14.11 20.99
CA PRO A 88 -22.18 -14.63 22.34
C PRO A 88 -21.86 -16.13 22.44
N CYS A 89 -21.62 -16.81 21.31
CA CYS A 89 -21.57 -18.28 21.23
C CYS A 89 -20.25 -18.83 20.68
N LEU A 90 -19.27 -18.00 20.32
CA LEU A 90 -17.96 -18.47 19.88
C LEU A 90 -16.97 -18.37 21.05
N PRO A 91 -16.22 -19.44 21.39
CA PRO A 91 -15.15 -19.34 22.39
C PRO A 91 -14.15 -18.30 21.90
N GLU A 92 -13.90 -17.25 22.68
CA GLU A 92 -13.06 -16.11 22.27
C GLU A 92 -11.70 -16.60 21.74
N PRO A 93 -11.48 -16.64 20.42
CA PRO A 93 -10.14 -16.86 19.92
C PRO A 93 -9.42 -15.54 20.09
N HIS A 94 -8.27 -15.56 20.75
CA HIS A 94 -7.42 -14.38 20.86
C HIS A 94 -7.24 -13.80 19.44
N PRO A 95 -7.46 -12.50 19.18
CA PRO A 95 -7.49 -11.98 17.80
C PRO A 95 -6.25 -12.34 16.96
N LEU A 96 -5.09 -12.44 17.62
CA LEU A 96 -3.84 -12.92 17.01
C LEU A 96 -3.86 -14.40 16.60
N GLU A 97 -4.56 -15.26 17.35
CA GLU A 97 -4.75 -16.67 17.02
C GLU A 97 -5.65 -16.85 15.81
N THR A 98 -6.70 -16.03 15.63
CA THR A 98 -7.54 -16.04 14.43
C THR A 98 -6.73 -15.68 13.18
N LEU A 99 -5.92 -14.62 13.27
CA LEU A 99 -5.02 -14.22 12.18
C LEU A 99 -3.98 -15.30 11.90
N ALA A 100 -3.37 -15.85 12.95
CA ALA A 100 -2.42 -16.93 12.81
C ALA A 100 -3.09 -18.15 12.17
N ALA A 101 -4.32 -18.51 12.57
CA ALA A 101 -5.07 -19.65 12.04
C ALA A 101 -5.24 -19.56 10.51
N GLY A 102 -5.50 -18.35 9.98
CA GLY A 102 -5.62 -18.09 8.54
C GLY A 102 -4.33 -18.26 7.72
N LEU A 103 -3.16 -18.32 8.37
CA LEU A 103 -1.89 -18.56 7.67
C LEU A 103 -1.71 -20.04 7.31
N SER A 104 -1.14 -20.32 6.14
CA SER A 104 -0.90 -21.70 5.68
C SER A 104 0.05 -22.45 6.63
N PRO A 105 -0.11 -23.78 6.83
CA PRO A 105 0.79 -24.57 7.68
C PRO A 105 2.28 -24.44 7.31
N PRO A 106 2.68 -24.44 6.02
CA PRO A 106 4.08 -24.20 5.63
C PRO A 106 4.58 -22.80 6.03
N ALA A 107 3.73 -21.77 5.91
CA ALA A 107 4.09 -20.43 6.35
C ALA A 107 4.28 -20.37 7.86
N LYS A 108 3.37 -20.96 8.65
CA LYS A 108 3.50 -21.07 10.12
C LYS A 108 4.80 -21.76 10.52
N TRP A 109 5.14 -22.86 9.85
CA TRP A 109 6.39 -23.58 10.12
C TRP A 109 7.61 -22.71 9.80
N ASN A 110 7.61 -22.04 8.64
CA ASN A 110 8.71 -21.14 8.27
C ASN A 110 8.84 -19.96 9.23
N MET A 111 7.73 -19.34 9.65
CA MET A 111 7.74 -18.22 10.60
C MET A 111 8.35 -18.60 11.95
N LYS A 112 8.16 -19.85 12.39
CA LYS A 112 8.72 -20.36 13.66
C LYS A 112 10.18 -20.77 13.58
N HIS A 113 10.62 -21.32 12.44
CA HIS A 113 11.91 -22.04 12.38
C HIS A 113 12.90 -21.50 11.35
N LYS A 114 12.46 -20.71 10.37
CA LYS A 114 13.27 -20.35 9.19
C LYS A 114 13.33 -18.86 8.90
N TRP A 115 12.19 -18.17 8.94
CA TRP A 115 12.09 -16.78 8.51
C TRP A 115 12.53 -15.83 9.62
N HIS A 116 13.28 -14.81 9.23
CA HIS A 116 13.54 -13.65 10.08
C HIS A 116 12.20 -12.99 10.47
N PRO A 117 12.05 -12.44 11.69
CA PRO A 117 10.82 -11.78 12.14
C PRO A 117 10.27 -10.74 11.14
N LEU A 118 11.15 -9.98 10.49
CA LEU A 118 10.76 -9.05 9.42
C LEU A 118 10.04 -9.74 8.25
N HIS A 119 10.55 -10.88 7.77
CA HIS A 119 9.94 -11.62 6.65
C HIS A 119 8.60 -12.23 7.07
N SER A 120 8.50 -12.72 8.31
CA SER A 120 7.25 -13.18 8.91
C SER A 120 6.21 -12.06 8.97
N ALA A 121 6.60 -10.86 9.41
CA ALA A 121 5.74 -9.68 9.46
C ALA A 121 5.27 -9.24 8.06
N LEU A 122 6.18 -9.18 7.08
CA LEU A 122 5.85 -8.84 5.70
C LEU A 122 4.90 -9.86 5.07
N TYR A 123 5.09 -11.16 5.33
CA TYR A 123 4.18 -12.19 4.84
C TYR A 123 2.77 -12.03 5.43
N ALA A 124 2.68 -11.80 6.75
CA ALA A 124 1.40 -11.57 7.41
C ALA A 124 0.68 -10.35 6.82
N TRP A 125 1.38 -9.24 6.63
CA TRP A 125 0.85 -8.02 6.00
C TRP A 125 0.33 -8.26 4.58
N THR A 126 1.11 -8.96 3.76
CA THR A 126 0.71 -9.29 2.38
C THR A 126 -0.59 -10.10 2.35
N LYS A 127 -0.78 -11.02 3.30
CA LYS A 127 -1.95 -11.88 3.38
C LYS A 127 -3.16 -11.25 4.07
N THR A 128 -2.99 -10.14 4.76
CA THR A 128 -4.09 -9.47 5.45
C THR A 128 -4.37 -8.11 4.83
N HIS A 129 -3.57 -7.09 5.13
CA HIS A 129 -3.88 -5.72 4.78
C HIS A 129 -3.65 -5.40 3.29
N LEU A 130 -2.57 -5.91 2.69
CA LEU A 130 -2.26 -5.61 1.29
C LEU A 130 -3.35 -6.13 0.36
N ALA A 131 -3.68 -7.42 0.45
CA ALA A 131 -4.68 -8.05 -0.41
C ALA A 131 -6.10 -7.54 -0.12
N ASN A 132 -6.49 -7.44 1.15
CA ASN A 132 -7.89 -7.19 1.50
C ASN A 132 -8.24 -5.70 1.55
N SER A 133 -7.29 -4.80 1.80
CA SER A 133 -7.56 -3.35 1.92
C SER A 133 -6.90 -2.54 0.82
N ILE A 134 -5.57 -2.62 0.67
CA ILE A 134 -4.85 -1.74 -0.26
C ILE A 134 -5.21 -2.08 -1.72
N LEU A 135 -5.06 -3.33 -2.13
CA LEU A 135 -5.31 -3.73 -3.52
C LEU A 135 -6.81 -3.75 -3.84
N SER A 136 -7.64 -4.17 -2.89
CA SER A 136 -9.09 -4.19 -3.08
C SER A 136 -9.69 -2.78 -3.13
N CYS A 137 -9.49 -1.97 -2.08
CA CYS A 137 -10.19 -0.69 -1.93
C CYS A 137 -9.48 0.46 -2.63
N LEU A 138 -8.16 0.56 -2.51
CA LEU A 138 -7.41 1.61 -3.21
C LEU A 138 -7.09 1.20 -4.65
N GLY A 139 -6.95 -0.08 -4.95
CA GLY A 139 -6.73 -0.58 -6.32
C GLY A 139 -8.05 -0.89 -7.03
N ASP A 140 -8.13 -2.13 -7.53
CA ASP A 140 -9.12 -2.70 -8.45
C ASP A 140 -10.53 -2.12 -8.36
N ARG A 141 -11.13 -2.01 -7.17
CA ARG A 141 -12.54 -1.61 -7.08
C ARG A 141 -12.78 -0.16 -7.46
N THR A 142 -11.89 0.74 -7.03
CA THR A 142 -12.06 2.18 -7.31
C THR A 142 -11.63 2.56 -8.73
N GLU A 143 -10.67 1.84 -9.31
CA GLU A 143 -10.27 2.04 -10.72
C GLU A 143 -11.31 1.48 -11.69
N MET A 144 -11.86 0.29 -11.42
CA MET A 144 -12.87 -0.34 -12.27
C MET A 144 -14.18 0.43 -12.28
N ALA A 145 -14.48 1.19 -11.22
CA ALA A 145 -15.60 2.13 -11.20
C ALA A 145 -15.55 3.18 -12.33
N HIS A 146 -14.36 3.42 -12.87
CA HIS A 146 -14.11 4.34 -13.97
C HIS A 146 -13.53 3.65 -15.21
N LEU A 147 -13.72 2.33 -15.36
CA LEU A 147 -13.28 1.57 -16.53
C LEU A 147 -11.77 1.66 -16.79
N LEU A 148 -10.96 1.72 -15.73
CA LEU A 148 -9.50 1.78 -15.80
C LEU A 148 -8.86 0.49 -15.31
N GLU A 149 -7.74 0.12 -15.94
CA GLU A 149 -6.85 -0.95 -15.47
C GLU A 149 -5.59 -0.32 -14.85
N ALA A 150 -5.42 -0.41 -13.54
CA ALA A 150 -4.16 -0.04 -12.91
C ALA A 150 -3.23 -1.25 -12.81
N ARG A 151 -1.95 -1.05 -13.12
CA ARG A 151 -0.92 -2.07 -13.00
C ARG A 151 0.03 -1.69 -11.88
N THR A 152 0.33 -2.66 -11.03
CA THR A 152 1.22 -2.52 -9.87
C THR A 152 2.58 -3.19 -10.15
N PRO A 153 3.60 -2.49 -10.71
CA PRO A 153 4.85 -3.12 -11.14
C PRO A 153 5.64 -3.70 -9.97
N PHE A 154 5.47 -3.16 -8.75
CA PHE A 154 6.10 -3.69 -7.54
C PHE A 154 5.62 -5.08 -7.14
N LEU A 155 4.48 -5.54 -7.66
CA LEU A 155 3.94 -6.87 -7.41
C LEU A 155 4.27 -7.87 -8.54
N ASP A 156 5.09 -7.47 -9.51
CA ASP A 156 5.59 -8.37 -10.54
C ASP A 156 6.30 -9.58 -9.91
N HIS A 157 6.02 -10.78 -10.44
CA HIS A 157 6.50 -12.03 -9.85
C HIS A 157 8.04 -12.16 -9.87
N PRO A 158 8.73 -11.88 -10.99
CA PRO A 158 10.19 -11.78 -11.02
C PRO A 158 10.77 -10.81 -9.99
N LEU A 159 10.23 -9.58 -9.91
CA LEU A 159 10.70 -8.58 -8.94
C LEU A 159 10.49 -9.04 -7.50
N THR A 160 9.28 -9.52 -7.20
CA THR A 160 8.91 -10.01 -5.87
C THR A 160 9.77 -11.20 -5.46
N SER A 161 10.05 -12.12 -6.39
CA SER A 161 10.91 -13.30 -6.13
C SER A 161 12.35 -12.88 -5.80
N TYR A 162 12.89 -11.91 -6.53
CA TYR A 162 14.21 -11.35 -6.23
C TYR A 162 14.22 -10.67 -4.85
N VAL A 163 13.26 -9.78 -4.57
CA VAL A 163 13.17 -9.04 -3.30
C VAL A 163 12.99 -9.98 -2.11
N ASN A 164 12.26 -11.09 -2.28
CA ASN A 164 12.08 -12.09 -1.23
C ASN A 164 13.39 -12.78 -0.83
N GLY A 165 14.35 -12.89 -1.76
CA GLY A 165 15.70 -13.43 -1.49
C GLY A 165 16.65 -12.45 -0.79
N LEU A 166 16.31 -11.16 -0.71
CA LEU A 166 17.19 -10.16 -0.12
C LEU A 166 17.27 -10.26 1.41
N PRO A 167 18.45 -10.00 2.01
CA PRO A 167 18.61 -9.92 3.45
C PRO A 167 17.68 -8.88 4.10
N PRO A 168 17.17 -9.11 5.33
CA PRO A 168 16.32 -8.15 6.03
C PRO A 168 16.92 -6.75 6.16
N GLY A 169 18.23 -6.66 6.41
CA GLY A 169 18.94 -5.39 6.63
C GLY A 169 19.01 -4.45 5.43
N VAL A 170 18.78 -4.94 4.21
CA VAL A 170 18.67 -4.07 3.02
C VAL A 170 17.24 -3.61 2.75
N LYS A 171 16.25 -4.23 3.39
CA LYS A 171 14.83 -3.82 3.33
C LYS A 171 14.53 -2.78 4.40
N LEU A 172 15.04 -3.01 5.61
CA LEU A 172 14.95 -2.12 6.75
C LEU A 172 16.37 -1.92 7.30
N ARG A 173 16.98 -0.77 7.00
CA ARG A 173 18.35 -0.47 7.41
C ARG A 173 18.33 0.25 8.74
N HIS A 174 19.06 -0.27 9.73
CA HIS A 174 19.31 0.46 10.98
C HIS A 174 20.44 1.47 10.75
N GLU A 175 20.23 2.71 11.20
CA GLU A 175 21.22 3.77 11.19
C GLU A 175 21.72 3.99 12.64
N PRO A 176 22.92 3.51 13.00
CA PRO A 176 23.39 3.55 14.38
C PRO A 176 23.63 4.96 14.92
N SER A 177 23.87 5.93 14.02
CA SER A 177 24.16 7.31 14.41
C SER A 177 22.92 8.04 14.94
N THR A 178 21.74 7.70 14.44
CA THR A 178 20.46 8.32 14.82
C THR A 178 19.54 7.37 15.59
N ASP A 179 19.93 6.10 15.72
CA ASP A 179 19.13 5.00 16.27
C ASP A 179 17.74 4.88 15.62
N THR A 180 17.68 5.08 14.30
CA THR A 180 16.45 5.00 13.52
C THR A 180 16.53 3.91 12.46
N PHE A 181 15.36 3.48 11.99
CA PHE A 181 15.26 2.56 10.86
C PHE A 181 14.85 3.29 9.59
N ILE A 182 15.57 3.03 8.51
CA ILE A 182 15.26 3.52 7.17
C ILE A 182 14.55 2.41 6.42
N GLU A 183 13.26 2.62 6.17
CA GLU A 183 12.45 1.72 5.36
C GLU A 183 12.83 1.81 3.88
N LYS A 184 12.64 0.68 3.18
CA LYS A 184 12.80 0.56 1.72
C LYS A 184 14.20 0.97 1.27
N TRP A 185 15.22 0.72 2.09
CA TRP A 185 16.59 1.16 1.83
C TRP A 185 17.08 0.77 0.43
N VAL A 186 16.94 -0.51 0.06
CA VAL A 186 17.31 -0.99 -1.28
C VAL A 186 16.56 -0.29 -2.42
N LEU A 187 15.29 0.09 -2.21
CA LEU A 187 14.52 0.82 -3.22
C LEU A 187 14.99 2.27 -3.31
N ARG A 188 15.32 2.91 -2.19
CA ARG A 188 15.87 4.28 -2.16
C ARG A 188 17.22 4.33 -2.90
N GLU A 189 18.09 3.35 -2.66
CA GLU A 189 19.37 3.24 -3.38
C GLU A 189 19.16 3.00 -4.87
N ALA A 190 18.26 2.10 -5.25
CA ALA A 190 17.97 1.81 -6.65
C ALA A 190 17.31 2.99 -7.39
N ALA A 191 16.46 3.76 -6.70
CA ALA A 191 15.77 4.91 -7.28
C ALA A 191 16.59 6.19 -7.28
N ARG A 192 17.72 6.23 -6.56
CA ARG A 192 18.60 7.42 -6.40
C ARG A 192 18.92 8.19 -7.69
N PRO A 193 19.24 7.57 -8.85
CA PRO A 193 19.52 8.32 -10.07
C PRO A 193 18.26 8.90 -10.74
N PHE A 194 17.06 8.45 -10.34
CA PHE A 194 15.79 8.82 -10.97
C PHE A 194 14.95 9.81 -10.14
N VAL A 195 15.28 10.00 -8.86
CA VAL A 195 14.56 10.90 -7.95
C VAL A 195 15.34 12.18 -7.66
N LEU A 196 14.63 13.23 -7.27
CA LEU A 196 15.26 14.47 -6.82
C LEU A 196 16.16 14.21 -5.58
N PRO A 197 17.36 14.84 -5.48
CA PRO A 197 18.25 14.65 -4.34
C PRO A 197 17.61 14.96 -2.98
N GLU A 198 16.70 15.92 -2.92
CA GLU A 198 15.94 16.28 -1.72
C GLU A 198 14.94 15.20 -1.29
N LEU A 199 14.33 14.49 -2.25
CA LEU A 199 13.40 13.40 -1.98
C LEU A 199 14.15 12.20 -1.40
N TYR A 200 15.35 11.94 -1.92
CA TYR A 200 16.24 10.93 -1.39
C TYR A 200 16.70 11.28 0.05
N ALA A 201 16.99 12.55 0.33
CA ALA A 201 17.41 13.02 1.65
C ALA A 201 16.27 13.07 2.70
N ARG A 202 15.01 12.91 2.27
CA ARG A 202 13.85 12.91 3.16
C ARG A 202 13.77 11.59 3.93
N GLN A 203 13.85 11.67 5.26
CA GLN A 203 13.64 10.52 6.15
C GLN A 203 12.20 10.05 6.08
#